data_AF-A0A4Q3FUB7-F1
#
_entry.id   AF-A0A4Q3FUB7-F1
#
_cell.length_a   1.000
_cell.length_b   1.000
_cell.length_c   1.000
_cell.angle_alpha   90.00
_cell.angle_beta   90.00
_cell.angle_gamma   90.00
#
_symmetry.space_group_name_H-M   'P 1'
#
loop_
_entity.id
_entity.type
_entity.pdbx_description
1 polymer ?
#
loop_
_entity_poly.entity_id
_entity_poly.type
_entity_poly.pdbx_seq_one_letter_code
_entity_poly.pdbx_strand_id
1 'polypeptide(L)'
;MKTSNKLFITAVSIIIISMIGYDLALRAEYRKGEYKNRFYGKEKISALSGFTAIDNRTANFVSVDIEHGKNSVIWTTRNWKDNFKIYKNGSTLVIEAIYNEAKHIKPYNNDITIICPAIEKIVAKPFIVKSADYYEATGRTTLKGFDIQNLLLNIGKSADIILQNNNIEQLQAVIGEDHSGSSNLTISSDNQINTAKINVLGRNWLRIENPNIGQKQFTISDSATISVGGKFHNQLKN
;
A
#
# COMPACT_ATOMS: atom_id res chain seq x y z
N MET A 1 13.68 3.74 -62.25
CA MET A 1 13.89 4.40 -60.93
C MET A 1 15.24 3.99 -60.38
N LYS A 2 16.05 4.96 -59.92
CA LYS A 2 17.33 4.69 -59.22
C LYS A 2 17.09 3.85 -57.97
N THR A 3 18.01 2.95 -57.62
CA THR A 3 17.91 2.07 -56.45
C THR A 3 17.69 2.86 -55.15
N SER A 4 18.29 4.05 -55.03
CA SER A 4 18.06 4.99 -53.92
C SER A 4 16.58 5.38 -53.76
N ASN A 5 15.88 5.64 -54.86
CA ASN A 5 14.48 6.04 -54.83
C ASN A 5 13.58 4.85 -54.45
N LYS A 6 13.95 3.63 -54.86
CA LYS A 6 13.23 2.42 -54.44
C LYS A 6 13.38 2.19 -52.93
N LEU A 7 14.59 2.29 -52.39
CA LEU A 7 14.86 2.12 -50.96
C LEU A 7 14.15 3.18 -50.10
N PHE A 8 14.15 4.44 -50.54
CA PHE A 8 13.45 5.52 -49.84
C PHE A 8 11.94 5.27 -49.78
N ILE A 9 11.32 4.90 -50.90
CA ILE A 9 9.89 4.60 -50.95
C ILE A 9 9.55 3.41 -50.06
N THR A 10 10.34 2.34 -50.09
CA THR A 10 10.14 1.17 -49.22
C THR A 10 10.22 1.54 -47.74
N ALA A 11 11.20 2.33 -47.33
CA ALA A 11 11.35 2.76 -45.93
C ALA A 11 10.14 3.59 -45.46
N VAL A 12 9.69 4.54 -46.29
CA VAL A 12 8.50 5.36 -46.01
C VAL A 12 7.24 4.49 -45.93
N SER A 13 7.06 3.53 -46.83
CA SER A 13 5.93 2.60 -46.79
C SER A 13 5.91 1.76 -45.53
N ILE A 14 7.05 1.25 -45.06
CA ILE A 14 7.14 0.46 -43.82
C ILE A 14 6.72 1.31 -42.61
N ILE A 15 7.19 2.56 -42.53
CA ILE A 15 6.82 3.47 -41.43
C ILE A 15 5.32 3.73 -41.44
N ILE A 16 4.74 4.03 -42.61
CA ILE A 16 3.29 4.32 -42.74
C ILE A 16 2.46 3.09 -42.33
N ILE A 17 2.80 1.90 -42.83
CA ILE A 17 2.11 0.66 -42.46
C ILE A 17 2.24 0.39 -40.95
N SER A 18 3.42 0.65 -40.37
CA SER A 18 3.65 0.46 -38.93
C SER A 18 2.82 1.44 -38.09
N MET A 19 2.71 2.70 -38.51
CA MET A 19 1.85 3.69 -37.84
C MET A 19 0.37 3.33 -37.93
N ILE A 20 -0.10 2.90 -39.10
CA ILE A 20 -1.50 2.46 -39.28
C ILE A 20 -1.77 1.23 -38.41
N GLY A 21 -0.88 0.24 -38.43
CA GLY A 21 -0.99 -0.96 -37.59
C GLY A 21 -1.01 -0.61 -36.11
N TYR A 22 -0.15 0.31 -35.68
CA TYR A 22 -0.07 0.76 -34.29
C TYR A 22 -1.34 1.51 -33.85
N ASP A 23 -1.87 2.43 -34.68
CA ASP A 23 -3.12 3.15 -34.39
C ASP A 23 -4.32 2.20 -34.32
N LEU A 24 -4.41 1.23 -35.23
CA LEU A 24 -5.46 0.21 -35.20
C LEU A 24 -5.36 -0.67 -33.94
N ALA A 25 -4.15 -1.09 -33.55
CA ALA A 25 -3.92 -1.88 -32.34
C ALA A 25 -4.29 -1.08 -31.08
N LEU A 26 -3.86 0.19 -30.98
CA LEU A 26 -4.23 1.07 -29.87
C LEU A 26 -5.74 1.30 -29.79
N ARG A 27 -6.40 1.55 -30.93
CA ARG A 27 -7.87 1.70 -30.98
C ARG A 27 -8.57 0.41 -30.56
N ALA A 28 -8.06 -0.75 -30.96
CA ALA A 28 -8.61 -2.03 -30.57
C ALA A 28 -8.49 -2.23 -29.05
N GLU A 29 -7.32 -2.00 -28.47
CA GLU A 29 -7.11 -2.08 -27.01
C GLU A 29 -7.96 -1.06 -26.25
N TYR A 30 -8.04 0.19 -26.73
CA TYR A 30 -8.89 1.21 -26.13
C TYR A 30 -10.37 0.82 -26.16
N ARG A 31 -10.84 0.24 -27.27
CA ARG A 31 -12.23 -0.24 -27.39
C ARG A 31 -12.57 -1.39 -26.46
N LYS A 32 -11.60 -2.21 -26.05
CA LYS A 32 -11.84 -3.25 -25.03
C LYS A 32 -12.21 -2.66 -23.67
N GLY A 33 -11.87 -1.39 -23.41
CA GLY A 33 -12.22 -0.71 -22.18
C GLY A 33 -11.47 -1.23 -20.94
N GLU A 34 -10.54 -2.17 -21.10
CA GLU A 34 -9.82 -2.80 -20.01
C GLU A 34 -8.97 -1.80 -19.22
N TYR A 35 -8.56 -0.68 -19.83
CA TYR A 35 -7.89 0.43 -19.15
C TYR A 35 -8.71 1.05 -18.00
N LYS A 36 -10.04 0.85 -17.99
CA LYS A 36 -10.92 1.26 -16.88
C LYS A 36 -10.96 0.24 -15.75
N ASN A 37 -10.49 -0.99 -15.98
CA ASN A 37 -10.41 -1.99 -14.93
C ASN A 37 -9.26 -1.60 -13.98
N ARG A 38 -9.59 -1.37 -12.71
CA ARG A 38 -8.61 -1.04 -11.66
C ARG A 38 -7.55 -2.14 -11.44
N PHE A 39 -7.79 -3.35 -11.95
CA PHE A 39 -6.87 -4.48 -11.90
C PHE A 39 -6.20 -4.78 -13.25
N TYR A 40 -6.27 -3.86 -14.22
CA TYR A 40 -5.58 -4.02 -15.48
C TYR A 40 -4.08 -4.23 -15.26
N GLY A 41 -3.51 -5.23 -15.94
CA GLY A 41 -2.10 -5.59 -15.77
C GLY A 41 -1.75 -6.30 -14.46
N LYS A 42 -2.73 -6.64 -13.60
CA LYS A 42 -2.50 -7.39 -12.35
C LYS A 42 -2.80 -8.87 -12.48
N GLU A 43 -2.12 -9.68 -11.66
CA GLU A 43 -2.38 -11.10 -11.47
C GLU A 43 -3.21 -11.34 -10.23
N LYS A 44 -4.15 -12.28 -10.32
CA LYS A 44 -5.02 -12.66 -9.22
C LYS A 44 -4.46 -13.88 -8.49
N ILE A 45 -4.27 -13.78 -7.18
CA ILE A 45 -3.94 -14.88 -6.27
C ILE A 45 -5.19 -15.17 -5.45
N SER A 46 -5.89 -16.27 -5.76
CA SER A 46 -7.17 -16.63 -5.13
C SER A 46 -7.07 -17.76 -4.09
N ALA A 47 -5.92 -18.42 -3.98
CA ALA A 47 -5.75 -19.60 -3.12
C ALA A 47 -5.58 -19.26 -1.62
N LEU A 48 -5.36 -17.98 -1.29
CA LEU A 48 -5.10 -17.52 0.07
C LEU A 48 -6.37 -16.88 0.64
N SER A 49 -7.00 -17.55 1.60
CA SER A 49 -8.22 -17.10 2.28
C SER A 49 -8.20 -17.46 3.77
N GLY A 50 -9.16 -16.89 4.52
CA GLY A 50 -9.34 -17.14 5.96
C GLY A 50 -8.26 -16.51 6.84
N PHE A 51 -7.57 -15.48 6.34
CA PHE A 51 -6.69 -14.65 7.15
C PHE A 51 -7.48 -13.46 7.72
N THR A 52 -7.11 -13.05 8.93
CA THR A 52 -7.62 -11.84 9.59
C THR A 52 -6.48 -10.93 10.07
N ALA A 53 -5.24 -11.30 9.78
CA ALA A 53 -4.06 -10.48 10.03
C ALA A 53 -3.20 -10.35 8.77
N ILE A 54 -2.53 -9.22 8.61
CA ILE A 54 -1.54 -8.99 7.56
C ILE A 54 -0.20 -8.61 8.22
N ASP A 55 0.87 -9.30 7.81
CA ASP A 55 2.26 -9.02 8.21
C ASP A 55 3.07 -8.67 6.98
N ASN A 56 3.18 -7.37 6.69
CA ASN A 56 3.99 -6.82 5.61
C ASN A 56 5.41 -6.54 6.12
N ARG A 57 6.34 -7.44 5.83
CA ARG A 57 7.76 -7.33 6.22
C ARG A 57 8.61 -6.57 5.19
N THR A 58 7.93 -5.92 4.25
CA THR A 58 8.50 -5.19 3.11
C THR A 58 7.85 -3.81 2.96
N ALA A 59 7.37 -3.24 4.06
CA ALA A 59 6.55 -2.03 4.07
C ALA A 59 7.26 -0.77 3.56
N ASN A 60 8.58 -0.81 3.41
CA ASN A 60 9.40 0.23 2.77
C ASN A 60 9.45 0.11 1.23
N PHE A 61 9.23 -1.09 0.68
CA PHE A 61 9.32 -1.37 -0.76
C PHE A 61 7.98 -1.65 -1.40
N VAL A 62 6.97 -1.99 -0.60
CA VAL A 62 5.69 -2.53 -1.04
C VAL A 62 4.56 -1.72 -0.44
N SER A 63 3.77 -1.11 -1.31
CA SER A 63 2.50 -0.51 -0.93
C SER A 63 1.39 -1.57 -0.94
N VAL A 64 0.49 -1.51 0.03
CA VAL A 64 -0.58 -2.50 0.20
C VAL A 64 -1.91 -1.78 0.41
N ASP A 65 -2.84 -1.94 -0.53
CA ASP A 65 -4.21 -1.48 -0.36
C ASP A 65 -5.08 -2.63 0.15
N ILE A 66 -5.65 -2.47 1.34
CA ILE A 66 -6.49 -3.46 2.01
C ILE A 66 -7.92 -2.94 1.98
N GLU A 67 -8.78 -3.65 1.26
CA GLU A 67 -10.18 -3.28 1.03
C GLU A 67 -11.13 -4.33 1.60
N HIS A 68 -12.23 -3.88 2.18
CA HIS A 68 -13.29 -4.78 2.57
C HIS A 68 -13.97 -5.41 1.34
N GLY A 69 -14.20 -6.72 1.38
CA GLY A 69 -15.00 -7.41 0.39
C GLY A 69 -15.37 -8.82 0.81
N LYS A 70 -16.44 -9.36 0.22
CA LYS A 70 -17.05 -10.63 0.64
C LYS A 70 -16.09 -11.83 0.60
N ASN A 71 -15.13 -11.82 -0.33
CA ASN A 71 -14.21 -12.92 -0.57
C ASN A 71 -12.76 -12.43 -0.50
N SER A 72 -11.89 -13.26 0.06
CA SER A 72 -10.45 -13.01 0.05
C SER A 72 -9.90 -13.11 -1.39
N VAL A 73 -9.32 -12.02 -1.89
CA VAL A 73 -8.65 -11.98 -3.19
C VAL A 73 -7.44 -11.07 -3.10
N ILE A 74 -6.31 -11.50 -3.66
CA ILE A 74 -5.09 -10.70 -3.69
C ILE A 74 -4.76 -10.41 -5.16
N TRP A 75 -4.42 -9.16 -5.46
CA TRP A 75 -3.99 -8.71 -6.78
C TRP A 75 -2.57 -8.16 -6.68
N THR A 76 -1.67 -8.65 -7.52
CA THR A 76 -0.26 -8.24 -7.58
C THR A 76 0.13 -7.81 -8.98
N THR A 77 1.23 -7.10 -9.14
CA THR A 77 1.85 -6.88 -10.46
C THR A 77 2.38 -8.21 -11.05
N ARG A 78 2.49 -8.31 -12.39
CA ARG A 78 2.85 -9.56 -13.10
C ARG A 78 4.22 -10.15 -12.71
N ASN A 79 5.16 -9.32 -12.28
CA ASN A 79 6.54 -9.75 -11.93
C ASN A 79 6.79 -9.73 -10.41
N TRP A 80 5.71 -9.73 -9.64
CA TRP A 80 5.77 -9.66 -8.18
C TRP A 80 6.56 -10.83 -7.56
N LYS A 81 6.39 -12.03 -8.12
CA LYS A 81 6.96 -13.29 -7.59
C LYS A 81 8.48 -13.37 -7.69
N ASP A 82 9.09 -12.54 -8.53
CA ASP A 82 10.55 -12.50 -8.73
C ASP A 82 11.27 -11.76 -7.59
N ASN A 83 10.53 -11.12 -6.68
CA ASN A 83 11.12 -10.28 -5.62
C ASN A 83 10.47 -10.54 -4.27
N PHE A 84 9.25 -11.06 -4.25
CA PHE A 84 8.45 -11.20 -3.05
C PHE A 84 7.65 -12.49 -3.05
N LYS A 85 7.39 -12.99 -1.85
CA LYS A 85 6.47 -14.09 -1.60
C LYS A 85 5.33 -13.64 -0.71
N ILE A 86 4.14 -14.13 -1.04
CA ILE A 86 2.93 -13.97 -0.24
C ILE A 86 2.46 -15.37 0.13
N TYR A 87 2.28 -15.62 1.41
CA TYR A 87 1.83 -16.91 1.92
C TYR A 87 1.02 -16.73 3.19
N LYS A 88 0.29 -17.77 3.57
CA LYS A 88 -0.48 -17.78 4.80
C LYS A 88 0.26 -18.56 5.88
N ASN A 89 0.35 -17.98 7.08
CA ASN A 89 0.81 -18.63 8.29
C ASN A 89 -0.30 -18.50 9.36
N GLY A 90 -1.03 -19.59 9.61
CA GLY A 90 -2.23 -19.56 10.45
C GLY A 90 -3.30 -18.61 9.90
N SER A 91 -3.73 -17.64 10.72
CA SER A 91 -4.66 -16.56 10.33
C SER A 91 -3.95 -15.32 9.76
N THR A 92 -2.63 -15.37 9.54
CA THR A 92 -1.85 -14.22 9.06
C THR A 92 -1.44 -14.41 7.61
N LEU A 93 -1.72 -13.42 6.77
CA LEU A 93 -1.13 -13.29 5.45
C LEU A 93 0.22 -12.58 5.58
N VAL A 94 1.29 -13.24 5.20
CA VAL A 94 2.65 -12.70 5.29
C VAL A 94 3.12 -12.28 3.91
N ILE A 95 3.66 -11.07 3.82
CA ILE A 95 4.32 -10.52 2.64
C ILE A 95 5.78 -10.31 3.00
N GLU A 96 6.68 -10.94 2.26
CA GLU A 96 8.12 -10.83 2.53
C GLU A 96 8.96 -10.87 1.26
N ALA A 97 10.17 -10.30 1.33
CA ALA A 97 11.10 -10.27 0.21
C ALA A 97 11.82 -11.62 0.04
N ILE A 98 12.16 -11.95 -1.21
CA ILE A 98 13.07 -13.04 -1.53
C ILE A 98 14.50 -12.48 -1.51
N TYR A 99 15.24 -12.76 -0.43
CA TYR A 99 16.46 -12.04 -0.05
C TYR A 99 17.53 -11.86 -1.15
N ASN A 100 17.76 -12.89 -1.98
CA ASN A 100 18.81 -12.85 -3.01
C ASN A 100 18.43 -11.97 -4.21
N GLU A 101 17.14 -11.86 -4.50
CA GLU A 101 16.58 -11.08 -5.61
C GLU A 101 16.28 -9.65 -5.16
N ALA A 102 15.94 -9.50 -3.88
CA ALA A 102 15.49 -8.25 -3.28
C ALA A 102 16.56 -7.13 -3.19
N LYS A 103 17.83 -7.44 -3.47
CA LYS A 103 18.95 -6.48 -3.43
C LYS A 103 18.89 -5.42 -4.54
N HIS A 104 18.14 -5.68 -5.61
CA HIS A 104 18.01 -4.79 -6.77
C HIS A 104 16.63 -4.15 -6.89
N ILE A 105 15.77 -4.31 -5.87
CA ILE A 105 14.41 -3.77 -5.89
C ILE A 105 14.47 -2.25 -5.97
N LYS A 106 13.85 -1.70 -7.02
CA LYS A 106 13.58 -0.28 -7.10
C LYS A 106 12.37 0.03 -6.19
N PRO A 107 12.42 1.07 -5.36
CA PRO A 107 11.38 1.37 -4.36
C PRO A 107 10.05 1.88 -4.90
N TYR A 108 9.77 1.70 -6.19
CA TYR A 108 8.56 2.19 -6.84
C TYR A 108 8.09 1.13 -7.84
N ASN A 109 6.77 0.86 -7.87
CA ASN A 109 6.03 -0.12 -8.71
C ASN A 109 5.68 -1.49 -8.08
N ASN A 110 5.75 -1.59 -6.75
CA ASN A 110 5.33 -2.80 -6.04
C ASN A 110 4.07 -2.49 -5.23
N ASP A 111 2.90 -2.74 -5.82
CA ASP A 111 1.62 -2.57 -5.16
C ASP A 111 0.86 -3.89 -5.09
N ILE A 112 0.30 -4.17 -3.91
CA ILE A 112 -0.62 -5.27 -3.69
C ILE A 112 -1.98 -4.68 -3.35
N THR A 113 -3.04 -5.20 -3.96
CA THR A 113 -4.40 -4.98 -3.46
C THR A 113 -4.91 -6.26 -2.82
N ILE A 114 -5.27 -6.19 -1.55
CA ILE A 114 -5.84 -7.29 -0.77
C ILE A 114 -7.30 -6.95 -0.49
N ILE A 115 -8.20 -7.79 -0.97
CA ILE A 115 -9.62 -7.73 -0.62
C ILE A 115 -9.89 -8.84 0.39
N CYS A 116 -10.51 -8.54 1.54
CA CYS A 116 -10.87 -9.56 2.52
C CYS A 116 -12.12 -9.18 3.32
N PRO A 117 -12.83 -10.17 3.90
CA PRO A 117 -14.06 -9.91 4.64
C PRO A 117 -13.82 -9.34 6.04
N ALA A 118 -12.66 -9.63 6.64
CA ALA A 118 -12.32 -9.22 7.99
C ALA A 118 -10.82 -8.95 8.12
N ILE A 119 -10.48 -8.06 9.05
CA ILE A 119 -9.11 -7.75 9.43
C ILE A 119 -9.12 -7.27 10.88
N GLU A 120 -8.16 -7.76 11.66
CA GLU A 120 -8.02 -7.51 13.09
C GLU A 120 -6.63 -6.96 13.41
N LYS A 121 -5.64 -7.22 12.55
CA LYS A 121 -4.24 -6.86 12.79
C LYS A 121 -3.48 -6.53 11.51
N ILE A 122 -2.71 -5.46 11.55
CA ILE A 122 -1.75 -5.10 10.52
C ILE A 122 -0.39 -4.84 11.17
N VAL A 123 0.62 -5.55 10.69
CA VAL A 123 2.03 -5.31 11.00
C VAL A 123 2.70 -4.83 9.73
N ALA A 124 3.35 -3.68 9.79
CA ALA A 124 4.08 -3.09 8.66
C ALA A 124 5.52 -2.82 9.10
N LYS A 125 6.49 -3.56 8.57
CA LYS A 125 7.91 -3.47 8.93
C LYS A 125 8.77 -3.37 7.68
N PRO A 126 9.92 -2.68 7.76
CA PRO A 126 10.79 -2.54 6.61
C PRO A 126 11.57 -3.83 6.38
N PHE A 127 11.84 -4.13 5.11
CA PHE A 127 12.86 -5.09 4.72
C PHE A 127 14.22 -4.40 4.69
N ILE A 128 15.16 -4.88 5.51
CA ILE A 128 16.48 -4.26 5.67
C ILE A 128 17.50 -5.00 4.81
N VAL A 129 18.02 -4.33 3.78
CA VAL A 129 19.18 -4.79 3.01
C VAL A 129 20.44 -4.20 3.63
N LYS A 130 21.40 -5.06 4.01
CA LYS A 130 22.72 -4.62 4.51
C LYS A 130 23.59 -4.16 3.32
N SER A 131 23.39 -2.95 2.81
CA SER A 131 24.27 -2.34 1.80
C SER A 131 24.46 -0.85 2.03
N ALA A 132 25.61 -0.32 1.60
CA ALA A 132 26.06 1.05 1.89
C ALA A 132 25.22 2.17 1.25
N ASP A 133 24.51 1.89 0.14
CA ASP A 133 23.71 2.88 -0.60
C ASP A 133 22.19 2.76 -0.33
N TYR A 134 21.83 2.48 0.93
CA TYR A 134 20.44 2.23 1.29
C TYR A 134 19.60 3.52 1.29
N TYR A 135 18.73 3.67 0.29
CA TYR A 135 17.68 4.68 0.26
C TYR A 135 16.53 4.25 1.20
N GLU A 136 16.20 5.09 2.19
CA GLU A 136 15.04 4.85 3.07
C GLU A 136 13.73 5.13 2.32
N ALA A 137 13.33 4.18 1.48
CA ALA A 137 12.00 4.19 0.89
C ALA A 137 10.92 3.98 1.96
N THR A 138 9.76 4.59 1.75
CA THR A 138 8.58 4.39 2.58
C THR A 138 7.46 3.92 1.67
N GLY A 139 6.96 2.71 1.90
CA GLY A 139 5.75 2.20 1.27
C GLY A 139 4.53 2.54 2.10
N ARG A 140 3.37 2.53 1.44
CA ARG A 140 2.09 2.93 2.03
C ARG A 140 1.15 1.74 2.12
N THR A 141 0.62 1.51 3.32
CA THR A 141 -0.47 0.57 3.54
C THR A 141 -1.77 1.32 3.79
N THR A 142 -2.77 1.14 2.94
CA THR A 142 -4.10 1.76 3.11
C THR A 142 -5.07 0.71 3.63
N LEU A 143 -5.80 0.98 4.71
CA LEU A 143 -6.92 0.15 5.17
C LEU A 143 -8.24 0.89 4.94
N LYS A 144 -9.15 0.28 4.17
CA LYS A 144 -10.35 0.96 3.70
C LYS A 144 -11.65 0.16 3.79
N GLY A 145 -12.68 0.81 4.33
CA GLY A 145 -14.08 0.39 4.17
C GLY A 145 -14.53 -0.73 5.10
N PHE A 146 -13.85 -0.96 6.22
CA PHE A 146 -14.18 -2.05 7.14
C PHE A 146 -15.06 -1.61 8.32
N ASP A 147 -15.81 -2.56 8.85
CA ASP A 147 -16.43 -2.51 10.18
C ASP A 147 -15.69 -3.49 11.09
N ILE A 148 -14.97 -2.97 12.11
CA ILE A 148 -13.96 -3.72 12.87
C ILE A 148 -14.22 -3.60 14.36
N GLN A 149 -14.35 -4.73 15.05
CA GLN A 149 -14.46 -4.75 16.51
C GLN A 149 -13.13 -4.34 17.18
N ASN A 150 -12.02 -4.95 16.78
CA ASN A 150 -10.70 -4.66 17.33
C ASN A 150 -9.68 -4.59 16.20
N LEU A 151 -8.98 -3.46 16.08
CA LEU A 151 -7.89 -3.26 15.14
C LEU A 151 -6.58 -3.02 15.87
N LEU A 152 -5.60 -3.87 15.62
CA LEU A 152 -4.23 -3.75 16.12
C LEU A 152 -3.29 -3.32 15.00
N LEU A 153 -2.63 -2.18 15.17
CA LEU A 153 -1.61 -1.68 14.24
C LEU A 153 -0.24 -1.71 14.91
N ASN A 154 0.73 -2.31 14.23
CA ASN A 154 2.14 -2.21 14.59
C ASN A 154 2.91 -1.69 13.38
N ILE A 155 3.29 -0.42 13.44
CA ILE A 155 3.93 0.31 12.36
C ILE A 155 5.41 0.45 12.73
N GLY A 156 6.27 -0.32 12.10
CA GLY A 156 7.71 -0.22 12.26
C GLY A 156 8.30 0.95 11.47
N LYS A 157 9.64 1.06 11.52
CA LYS A 157 10.40 2.09 10.80
C LYS A 157 10.07 2.13 9.30
N SER A 158 10.02 3.33 8.72
CA SER A 158 9.84 3.53 7.26
C SER A 158 8.56 2.89 6.70
N ALA A 159 7.48 2.92 7.48
CA ALA A 159 6.15 2.45 7.08
C ALA A 159 5.10 3.54 7.30
N ASP A 160 4.21 3.71 6.32
CA ASP A 160 3.05 4.62 6.38
C ASP A 160 1.77 3.78 6.37
N ILE A 161 0.90 3.95 7.37
CA ILE A 161 -0.47 3.40 7.35
C ILE A 161 -1.48 4.52 7.25
N ILE A 162 -2.45 4.36 6.35
CA ILE A 162 -3.61 5.25 6.23
C ILE A 162 -4.90 4.48 6.50
N LEU A 163 -5.72 4.97 7.43
CA LEU A 163 -7.07 4.47 7.67
C LEU A 163 -8.06 5.36 6.91
N GLN A 164 -8.94 4.77 6.11
CA GLN A 164 -9.96 5.48 5.33
C GLN A 164 -11.33 4.83 5.44
N ASN A 165 -12.35 5.60 5.76
CA ASN A 165 -13.75 5.17 5.73
C ASN A 165 -14.00 3.86 6.51
N ASN A 166 -13.38 3.71 7.68
CA ASN A 166 -13.59 2.55 8.55
C ASN A 166 -14.49 2.91 9.73
N ASN A 167 -15.27 1.94 10.20
CA ASN A 167 -15.89 1.95 11.50
C ASN A 167 -15.09 1.01 12.42
N ILE A 168 -14.53 1.53 13.50
CA ILE A 168 -13.62 0.78 14.39
C ILE A 168 -14.06 0.96 15.82
N GLU A 169 -14.46 -0.13 16.48
CA GLU A 169 -14.87 -0.06 17.88
C GLU A 169 -13.65 0.16 18.80
N GLN A 170 -12.58 -0.63 18.63
CA GLN A 170 -11.33 -0.45 19.38
C GLN A 170 -10.11 -0.41 18.45
N LEU A 171 -9.45 0.74 18.39
CA LEU A 171 -8.15 0.91 17.73
C LEU A 171 -7.03 0.89 18.76
N GLN A 172 -6.05 0.00 18.58
CA GLN A 172 -4.77 0.06 19.27
C GLN A 172 -3.65 0.17 18.25
N ALA A 173 -2.81 1.20 18.37
CA ALA A 173 -1.71 1.43 17.44
C ALA A 173 -0.39 1.72 18.17
N VAL A 174 0.68 1.12 17.67
CA VAL A 174 2.07 1.48 18.01
C VAL A 174 2.75 1.98 16.75
N ILE A 175 3.29 3.19 16.82
CA ILE A 175 3.88 3.90 15.68
C ILE A 175 5.36 4.11 15.93
N GLY A 176 6.16 3.47 15.08
CA GLY A 176 7.61 3.43 15.12
C GLY A 176 8.18 2.56 16.24
N GLU A 177 9.49 2.72 16.43
CA GLU A 177 10.30 2.08 17.46
C GLU A 177 11.10 3.18 18.19
N ASP A 178 11.67 2.86 19.35
CA ASP A 178 12.53 3.79 20.07
C ASP A 178 13.73 4.19 19.18
N HIS A 179 13.99 5.50 19.10
CA HIS A 179 14.99 6.12 18.22
C HIS A 179 14.73 6.02 16.71
N SER A 180 13.61 5.44 16.26
CA SER A 180 13.24 5.46 14.84
C SER A 180 12.70 6.82 14.40
N GLY A 181 12.80 7.09 13.10
CA GLY A 181 12.02 8.13 12.41
C GLY A 181 11.39 7.52 11.16
N SER A 182 10.55 8.30 10.47
CA SER A 182 9.98 7.93 9.14
C SER A 182 8.81 6.94 9.17
N SER A 183 8.16 6.76 10.32
CA SER A 183 6.91 5.99 10.41
C SER A 183 5.73 6.95 10.57
N ASN A 184 4.60 6.64 9.94
CA ASN A 184 3.43 7.50 9.96
C ASN A 184 2.14 6.69 10.11
N LEU A 185 1.21 7.20 10.92
CA LEU A 185 -0.20 6.82 10.88
C LEU A 185 -1.04 8.03 10.48
N THR A 186 -1.85 7.88 9.43
CA THR A 186 -2.88 8.86 9.07
C THR A 186 -4.27 8.29 9.34
N ILE A 187 -5.07 9.02 10.10
CA ILE A 187 -6.48 8.73 10.32
C ILE A 187 -7.29 9.80 9.56
N SER A 188 -7.86 9.41 8.42
CA SER A 188 -8.64 10.32 7.57
C SER A 188 -9.99 10.69 8.21
N SER A 189 -10.57 11.79 7.73
CA SER A 189 -11.80 12.40 8.27
C SER A 189 -13.04 11.50 8.24
N ASP A 190 -13.05 10.51 7.36
CA ASP A 190 -14.15 9.60 7.09
C ASP A 190 -14.18 8.38 8.02
N ASN A 191 -13.23 8.25 8.95
CA ASN A 191 -13.25 7.18 9.95
C ASN A 191 -14.14 7.52 11.14
N GLN A 192 -14.80 6.50 11.66
CA GLN A 192 -15.49 6.49 12.94
C GLN A 192 -14.77 5.51 13.87
N ILE A 193 -14.32 5.99 15.01
CA ILE A 193 -13.57 5.18 15.98
C ILE A 193 -14.22 5.38 17.36
N ASN A 194 -14.71 4.32 18.01
CA ASN A 194 -15.26 4.49 19.35
C ASN A 194 -14.13 4.74 20.36
N THR A 195 -13.14 3.84 20.44
CA THR A 195 -11.99 4.00 21.35
C THR A 195 -10.66 3.90 20.58
N ALA A 196 -9.76 4.87 20.78
CA ALA A 196 -8.42 4.88 20.20
C ALA A 196 -7.34 4.95 21.26
N LYS A 197 -6.47 3.93 21.31
CA LYS A 197 -5.24 3.89 22.11
C LYS A 197 -4.03 3.91 21.18
N ILE A 198 -3.27 5.00 21.17
CA ILE A 198 -2.18 5.20 20.21
C ILE A 198 -0.89 5.57 20.94
N ASN A 199 0.16 4.80 20.71
CA ASN A 199 1.50 5.08 21.18
C ASN A 199 2.37 5.53 20.01
N VAL A 200 2.89 6.76 20.07
CA VAL A 200 3.86 7.29 19.10
C VAL A 200 5.22 7.32 19.77
N LEU A 201 6.14 6.50 19.28
CA LEU A 201 7.50 6.40 19.79
C LEU A 201 8.46 7.24 18.93
N GLY A 202 9.64 7.57 19.45
CA GLY A 202 10.71 8.20 18.69
C GLY A 202 10.32 9.47 17.91
N ARG A 203 10.86 9.62 16.70
CA ARG A 203 10.65 10.78 15.80
C ARG A 203 9.64 10.44 14.71
N ASN A 204 8.50 9.88 15.09
CA ASN A 204 7.47 9.42 14.17
C ASN A 204 6.24 10.34 14.15
N TRP A 205 5.37 10.12 13.17
CA TRP A 205 4.24 10.99 12.88
C TRP A 205 2.90 10.32 13.14
N LEU A 206 1.99 11.10 13.74
CA LEU A 206 0.57 10.79 13.78
C LEU A 206 -0.20 11.97 13.17
N ARG A 207 -0.98 11.70 12.13
CA ARG A 207 -1.83 12.67 11.44
C ARG A 207 -3.29 12.30 11.65
N ILE A 208 -4.08 13.25 12.17
CA ILE A 208 -5.49 13.07 12.49
C ILE A 208 -6.30 14.14 11.76
N GLU A 209 -7.02 13.76 10.70
CA GLU A 209 -7.65 14.70 9.76
C GLU A 209 -9.12 15.00 10.09
N ASN A 210 -9.46 15.17 11.38
CA ASN A 210 -10.85 15.31 11.88
C ASN A 210 -11.77 14.07 11.77
N PRO A 211 -11.31 12.84 12.06
CA PRO A 211 -12.20 11.70 12.26
C PRO A 211 -13.13 11.92 13.46
N ASN A 212 -14.17 11.09 13.54
CA ASN A 212 -14.93 10.95 14.78
C ASN A 212 -14.22 9.94 15.69
N ILE A 213 -13.69 10.39 16.84
CA ILE A 213 -13.09 9.50 17.85
C ILE A 213 -13.76 9.78 19.19
N GLY A 214 -14.42 8.78 19.76
CA GLY A 214 -15.11 8.89 21.06
C GLY A 214 -14.12 9.05 22.22
N GLN A 215 -13.47 7.97 22.61
CA GLN A 215 -12.46 7.91 23.66
C GLN A 215 -11.04 7.90 23.08
N LYS A 216 -10.14 8.68 23.68
CA LYS A 216 -8.78 8.92 23.17
C LYS A 216 -7.77 8.70 24.29
N GLN A 217 -6.82 7.79 24.07
CA GLN A 217 -5.66 7.59 24.95
C GLN A 217 -4.39 7.61 24.11
N PHE A 218 -3.71 8.75 24.08
CA PHE A 218 -2.49 8.92 23.30
C PHE A 218 -1.27 9.03 24.22
N THR A 219 -0.25 8.23 23.95
CA THR A 219 1.07 8.32 24.58
C THR A 219 2.06 8.73 23.51
N ILE A 220 2.58 9.95 23.62
CA ILE A 220 3.39 10.58 22.59
C ILE A 220 4.79 10.83 23.17
N SER A 221 5.83 10.36 22.51
CA SER A 221 7.21 10.68 22.89
C SER A 221 7.53 12.15 22.62
N ASP A 222 8.41 12.76 23.41
CA ASP A 222 8.79 14.19 23.30
C ASP A 222 9.29 14.59 21.91
N SER A 223 9.84 13.65 21.14
CA SER A 223 10.38 13.88 19.80
C SER A 223 9.40 13.56 18.67
N ALA A 224 8.18 13.11 18.98
CA ALA A 224 7.17 12.78 17.99
C ALA A 224 6.46 14.03 17.47
N THR A 225 5.93 13.94 16.25
CA THR A 225 5.17 15.04 15.65
C THR A 225 3.72 14.62 15.46
N ILE A 226 2.80 15.41 16.03
CA ILE A 226 1.36 15.20 15.88
C ILE A 226 0.77 16.33 15.05
N SER A 227 0.08 15.98 13.98
CA SER A 227 -0.70 16.92 13.16
C SER A 227 -2.17 16.61 13.34
N VAL A 228 -2.93 17.57 13.84
CA VAL A 228 -4.38 17.44 14.06
C VAL A 228 -5.13 18.48 13.24
N GLY A 229 -6.23 18.08 12.63
CA GLY A 229 -7.16 19.01 11.99
C GLY A 229 -7.83 19.93 13.02
N GLY A 230 -8.19 21.14 12.60
CA GLY A 230 -8.68 22.18 13.52
C GLY A 230 -9.94 21.80 14.33
N LYS A 231 -10.85 21.01 13.74
CA LYS A 231 -12.04 20.52 14.46
C LYS A 231 -11.65 19.50 15.53
N PHE A 232 -10.74 18.58 15.21
CA PHE A 232 -10.24 17.58 16.17
C PHE A 232 -9.45 18.25 17.30
N HIS A 233 -8.65 19.27 16.98
CA HIS A 233 -7.92 20.07 17.97
C HIS A 233 -8.84 20.64 19.05
N ASN A 234 -10.01 21.17 18.66
CA ASN A 234 -10.98 21.70 19.61
C ASN A 234 -11.55 20.61 20.54
N GLN A 235 -11.67 19.37 20.07
CA GLN A 235 -12.11 18.24 20.90
C GLN A 235 -11.04 17.71 21.86
N LEU A 236 -9.78 18.15 21.74
CA LEU A 236 -8.72 17.80 22.68
C LEU A 236 -8.64 18.80 23.85
N LYS A 237 -9.26 19.98 23.70
CA LYS A 237 -9.27 21.04 24.71
C LYS A 237 -10.43 20.95 25.69
N ASN A 238 -11.47 20.21 25.31
CA ASN A 238 -12.69 19.99 26.09
C ASN A 238 -12.63 18.60 26.71
#